data_AF-A0A5C5XUM2-F1
#
_entry.id   AF-A0A5C5XUM2-F1
#
_cell.length_a   1.000
_cell.length_b   1.000
_cell.length_c   1.000
_cell.angle_alpha   90.00
_cell.angle_beta   90.00
_cell.angle_gamma   90.00
#
_symmetry.space_group_name_H-M   'P 1'
#
loop_
_entity.id
_entity.type
_entity.pdbx_description
1 polymer ?
#
loop_
_entity_poly.entity_id
_entity_poly.type
_entity_poly.pdbx_seq_one_letter_code
_entity_poly.pdbx_strand_id
1 'polypeptide(L)'
;MQNTPEIEATLSQLTDLCCDALQGDGEFNDEQAERLTVNLATNGWKQHSKEGPPLSTVLKDRVRTQCPEPAIHRGAAIDGVVAKVSRLYEQASRFDDHAPDNESPESLPPRTLG
;
A
#
# COMPACT_ATOMS: atom_id res chain seq x y z
N MET A 1 -2.09 4.65 15.93
CA MET A 1 -1.11 4.33 14.87
C MET A 1 -0.26 5.54 14.63
N GLN A 2 1.07 5.44 14.74
CA GLN A 2 1.99 6.47 14.26
C GLN A 2 2.55 5.99 12.93
N ASN A 3 2.04 6.56 11.85
CA ASN A 3 2.55 6.35 10.51
C ASN A 3 3.68 7.34 10.26
N THR A 4 4.68 6.94 9.48
CA THR A 4 5.70 7.88 9.02
C THR A 4 5.08 8.87 8.02
N PRO A 5 5.67 10.06 7.83
CA PRO A 5 5.21 11.02 6.83
C PRO A 5 5.08 10.41 5.41
N GLU A 6 5.96 9.49 5.06
CA GLU A 6 5.99 8.80 3.76
C GLU A 6 4.81 7.83 3.60
N ILE A 7 4.49 7.07 4.66
CA ILE A 7 3.30 6.21 4.70
C ILE A 7 2.05 7.06 4.55
N GLU A 8 1.94 8.15 5.32
CA GLU A 8 0.77 9.04 5.25
C GLU A 8 0.60 9.68 3.86
N ALA A 9 1.69 10.15 3.26
CA ALA A 9 1.65 10.70 1.91
C ALA A 9 1.21 9.66 0.88
N THR A 10 1.65 8.41 1.02
CA THR A 10 1.26 7.31 0.12
C THR A 10 -0.22 6.94 0.31
N LEU A 11 -0.70 6.86 1.55
CA LEU A 11 -2.12 6.62 1.85
C LEU A 11 -3.02 7.75 1.36
N SER A 12 -2.57 9.00 1.43
CA SER A 12 -3.28 10.15 0.85
C SER A 12 -3.43 9.98 -0.66
N GLN A 13 -2.32 9.70 -1.37
CA GLN A 13 -2.35 9.51 -2.83
C GLN A 13 -3.22 8.32 -3.25
N LEU A 14 -3.19 7.22 -2.50
CA LEU A 14 -4.11 6.09 -2.74
C LEU A 14 -5.57 6.48 -2.53
N THR A 15 -5.84 7.33 -1.52
CA THR A 15 -7.20 7.84 -1.27
C THR A 15 -7.66 8.74 -2.41
N ASP A 16 -6.80 9.65 -2.87
CA ASP A 16 -7.09 10.55 -4.00
C ASP A 16 -7.39 9.75 -5.27
N LEU A 17 -6.57 8.75 -5.58
CA LEU A 17 -6.78 7.86 -6.73
C LEU A 17 -8.09 7.06 -6.62
N CYS A 18 -8.45 6.61 -5.42
CA CYS A 18 -9.75 5.97 -5.20
C CYS A 18 -10.90 6.96 -5.40
N CYS A 19 -10.75 8.20 -4.94
CA CYS A 19 -11.74 9.25 -5.10
C CYS A 19 -11.95 9.62 -6.56
N ASP A 20 -10.88 9.78 -7.32
CA ASP A 20 -10.93 10.10 -8.75
C ASP A 20 -11.68 8.99 -9.51
N ALA A 21 -11.36 7.72 -9.25
CA ALA A 21 -12.06 6.57 -9.84
C ALA A 21 -13.56 6.49 -9.49
N LEU A 22 -13.97 7.15 -8.39
CA LEU A 22 -15.36 7.17 -7.94
C LEU A 22 -16.14 8.37 -8.49
N GLN A 23 -15.51 9.29 -9.20
CA GLN A 23 -16.18 10.38 -9.92
C GLN A 23 -16.95 9.84 -11.14
N GLY A 24 -17.85 10.64 -11.69
CA GLY A 24 -18.82 10.22 -12.73
C GLY A 24 -18.21 9.48 -13.93
N ASP A 25 -17.04 9.94 -14.37
CA ASP A 25 -16.28 9.43 -15.52
C ASP A 25 -14.85 9.02 -15.14
N GLY A 26 -14.62 8.79 -13.84
CA GLY A 26 -13.30 8.47 -13.32
C GLY A 26 -12.81 7.09 -13.71
N GLU A 27 -11.63 7.01 -14.33
CA GLU A 27 -10.96 5.74 -14.55
C GLU A 27 -9.98 5.45 -13.42
N PHE A 28 -9.99 4.22 -12.92
CA PHE A 28 -9.02 3.79 -11.93
C PHE A 28 -7.67 3.52 -12.59
N ASN A 29 -6.65 4.32 -12.25
CA ASN A 29 -5.30 4.14 -12.77
C ASN A 29 -4.58 2.98 -12.05
N ASP A 30 -4.60 1.80 -12.66
CA ASP A 30 -3.97 0.59 -12.14
C ASP A 30 -2.46 0.71 -11.96
N GLU A 31 -1.76 1.31 -12.92
CA GLU A 31 -0.31 1.44 -12.87
C GLU A 31 0.14 2.33 -11.70
N GLN A 32 -0.57 3.42 -11.47
CA GLN A 32 -0.30 4.30 -10.35
C GLN A 32 -0.64 3.63 -9.01
N ALA A 33 -1.77 2.91 -8.93
CA ALA A 33 -2.12 2.15 -7.75
C ALA A 33 -1.06 1.09 -7.41
N GLU A 34 -0.58 0.34 -8.41
CA GLU A 34 0.48 -0.66 -8.22
C GLU A 34 1.75 -0.02 -7.66
N ARG A 35 2.24 1.06 -8.28
CA ARG A 35 3.43 1.79 -7.81
C ARG A 35 3.29 2.29 -6.37
N LEU A 36 2.13 2.82 -6.01
CA LEU A 36 1.86 3.31 -4.66
C LEU A 36 1.78 2.16 -3.64
N THR A 37 1.17 1.03 -4.01
CA THR A 37 1.08 -0.14 -3.12
C THR A 37 2.44 -0.83 -2.91
N VAL A 38 3.31 -0.84 -3.92
CA VAL A 38 4.71 -1.26 -3.77
C VAL A 38 5.44 -0.34 -2.81
N ASN A 39 5.34 0.98 -3.02
CA ASN A 39 5.95 1.95 -2.12
C ASN A 39 5.44 1.78 -0.68
N LEU A 40 4.14 1.57 -0.49
CA LEU A 40 3.53 1.36 0.81
C LEU A 40 4.04 0.07 1.50
N ALA A 41 4.26 -1.00 0.73
CA ALA A 41 4.82 -2.25 1.22
C ALA A 41 6.27 -2.07 1.67
N THR A 42 7.11 -1.45 0.84
CA THR A 42 8.53 -1.18 1.13
C THR A 42 8.73 -0.24 2.33
N ASN A 43 7.82 0.73 2.54
CA ASN A 43 7.86 1.59 3.73
C ASN A 43 7.31 0.90 5.00
N GLY A 44 6.98 -0.40 4.93
CA GLY A 44 6.68 -1.20 6.11
C GLY A 44 5.28 -0.99 6.68
N TRP A 45 4.27 -0.61 5.87
CA TRP A 45 2.89 -0.45 6.33
C TRP A 45 2.41 -1.65 7.18
N LYS A 46 2.72 -2.89 6.75
CA LYS A 46 2.41 -4.13 7.48
C LYS A 46 2.91 -4.11 8.93
N GLN A 47 4.07 -3.51 9.19
CA GLN A 47 4.64 -3.37 10.53
C GLN A 47 3.96 -2.26 11.32
N HIS A 48 3.67 -1.13 10.69
CA HIS A 48 2.95 0.00 11.30
C HIS A 48 1.48 -0.32 11.61
N SER A 49 0.88 -1.23 10.83
CA SER A 49 -0.54 -1.59 10.94
C SER A 49 -0.80 -2.89 11.73
N LYS A 50 0.22 -3.50 12.36
CA LYS A 50 0.10 -4.82 13.05
C LYS A 50 -1.05 -4.88 14.05
N GLU A 51 -1.29 -3.78 14.77
CA GLU A 51 -2.30 -3.71 15.84
C GLU A 51 -3.57 -2.95 15.43
N GLY A 52 -3.82 -2.72 14.14
CA GLY A 52 -5.12 -2.19 13.78
C GLY A 52 -5.59 -2.48 12.37
N PRO A 53 -6.45 -1.62 11.82
CA PRO A 53 -7.31 -2.01 10.72
C PRO A 53 -6.52 -2.37 9.46
N PRO A 54 -7.02 -3.33 8.66
CA PRO A 54 -6.43 -3.64 7.38
C PRO A 54 -6.46 -2.41 6.46
N LEU A 55 -5.58 -2.40 5.46
CA LEU A 55 -5.46 -1.31 4.49
C LEU A 55 -6.82 -0.96 3.84
N SER A 56 -7.62 -1.97 3.53
CA SER A 56 -8.97 -1.81 2.98
C SER A 56 -9.87 -0.94 3.88
N THR A 57 -9.90 -1.23 5.17
CA THR A 57 -10.69 -0.46 6.14
C THR A 57 -10.17 0.98 6.24
N VAL A 58 -8.85 1.17 6.31
CA VAL A 58 -8.25 2.52 6.39
C VAL A 58 -8.60 3.35 5.15
N LEU A 59 -8.44 2.79 3.95
CA LEU A 59 -8.77 3.49 2.71
C LEU A 59 -10.27 3.76 2.60
N LYS A 60 -11.12 2.82 2.99
CA LYS A 60 -12.57 3.01 2.99
C LYS A 60 -13.00 4.18 3.88
N ASP A 61 -12.44 4.29 5.08
CA ASP A 61 -12.74 5.38 6.00
C ASP A 61 -12.20 6.73 5.50
N ARG A 62 -11.01 6.73 4.89
CA ARG A 62 -10.44 7.92 4.26
C ARG A 62 -11.26 8.40 3.07
N VAL A 63 -11.61 7.50 2.13
CA VAL A 63 -12.45 7.82 0.96
C VAL A 63 -13.80 8.36 1.39
N ARG A 64 -14.43 7.76 2.42
CA ARG A 64 -15.71 8.25 2.96
C ARG A 64 -15.64 9.66 3.54
N THR A 65 -14.50 10.00 4.14
CA THR A 65 -14.26 11.31 4.75
C THR A 65 -13.91 12.36 3.71
N GLN A 66 -13.05 12.00 2.76
CA GLN A 66 -12.48 12.93 1.77
C GLN A 66 -13.40 13.14 0.57
N CYS A 67 -14.22 12.15 0.23
CA CYS A 67 -15.06 12.14 -0.98
C CYS A 67 -16.50 11.74 -0.63
N PRO A 68 -17.24 12.65 0.05
CA PRO A 68 -18.55 12.35 0.62
C PRO A 68 -19.65 12.13 -0.42
N GLU A 69 -19.60 12.79 -1.58
CA GLU A 69 -20.60 12.60 -2.65
C GLU A 69 -20.64 11.15 -3.17
N PRO A 70 -19.50 10.54 -3.58
CA PRO A 70 -19.47 9.11 -3.89
C PRO A 70 -19.79 8.21 -2.68
N ALA A 71 -19.41 8.61 -1.47
CA ALA A 71 -19.59 7.82 -0.24
C ALA A 71 -21.05 7.48 0.10
N ILE A 72 -21.98 8.37 -0.22
CA ILE A 72 -23.39 8.25 0.17
C ILE A 72 -24.16 7.28 -0.75
N HIS A 73 -23.83 7.22 -2.04
CA HIS A 73 -24.61 6.47 -3.03
C HIS A 73 -23.84 5.33 -3.73
N ARG A 74 -22.50 5.31 -3.63
CA ARG A 74 -21.64 4.37 -4.36
C ARG A 74 -20.86 3.43 -3.43
N GLY A 75 -21.47 3.00 -2.33
CA GLY A 75 -20.85 2.09 -1.36
C GLY A 75 -20.23 0.84 -1.99
N ALA A 76 -20.93 0.20 -2.93
CA ALA A 76 -20.42 -0.96 -3.66
C ALA A 76 -19.23 -0.63 -4.59
N ALA A 77 -19.20 0.56 -5.19
CA ALA A 77 -18.08 0.98 -6.03
C ALA A 77 -16.84 1.26 -5.17
N ILE A 78 -17.02 1.87 -3.99
CA ILE A 78 -15.94 2.07 -3.01
C ILE A 78 -15.34 0.72 -2.63
N ASP A 79 -16.19 -0.25 -2.29
CA ASP A 79 -15.72 -1.60 -1.95
C ASP A 79 -14.95 -2.25 -3.10
N GLY A 80 -15.39 -2.07 -4.35
CA GLY A 80 -14.68 -2.57 -5.53
C GLY A 80 -13.30 -1.94 -5.73
N VAL A 81 -13.22 -0.60 -5.69
CA VAL A 81 -11.98 0.15 -5.90
C VAL A 81 -10.98 -0.14 -4.76
N VAL A 82 -11.45 -0.12 -3.51
CA VAL A 82 -10.61 -0.40 -2.34
C VAL A 82 -10.14 -1.86 -2.32
N ALA A 83 -10.98 -2.82 -2.72
CA ALA A 83 -10.58 -4.22 -2.84
C ALA A 83 -9.47 -4.40 -3.89
N LYS A 84 -9.52 -3.63 -4.99
CA LYS A 84 -8.49 -3.65 -6.02
C LYS A 84 -7.13 -3.19 -5.47
N VAL A 85 -7.10 -2.04 -4.77
CA VAL A 85 -5.89 -1.54 -4.11
C VAL A 85 -5.37 -2.55 -3.08
N SER A 86 -6.25 -3.15 -2.29
CA SER A 86 -5.87 -4.12 -1.26
C SER A 86 -5.21 -5.36 -1.86
N ARG A 87 -5.71 -5.84 -3.00
CA ARG A 87 -5.12 -6.97 -3.74
C ARG A 87 -3.74 -6.63 -4.29
N LEU A 88 -3.55 -5.43 -4.84
CA LEU A 88 -2.25 -4.96 -5.33
C LEU A 88 -1.24 -4.88 -4.18
N TYR A 89 -1.67 -4.38 -3.02
CA TYR A 89 -0.84 -4.35 -1.81
C TYR A 89 -0.48 -5.75 -1.29
N GLU A 90 -1.44 -6.68 -1.25
CA GLU A 90 -1.16 -8.07 -0.88
C GLU A 90 -0.16 -8.73 -1.85
N GLN A 91 -0.24 -8.41 -3.14
CA GLN A 91 0.72 -8.88 -4.12
C GLN A 91 2.11 -8.28 -3.86
N ALA A 92 2.21 -6.96 -3.69
CA ALA A 92 3.47 -6.26 -3.44
C ALA A 92 4.15 -6.74 -2.15
N SER A 93 3.39 -6.86 -1.06
CA SER A 93 3.93 -7.26 0.26
C SER A 93 4.45 -8.70 0.29
N ARG A 94 3.93 -9.60 -0.55
CA ARG A 94 4.45 -10.98 -0.67
C ARG A 94 5.84 -11.04 -1.28
N PHE A 95 6.19 -10.11 -2.17
CA PHE A 95 7.51 -10.09 -2.80
C PHE A 95 8.58 -9.47 -1.89
N ASP A 96 8.20 -8.56 -1.00
CA ASP A 96 9.08 -7.96 0.01
C ASP A 96 9.48 -9.00 1.08
N ASP A 97 8.55 -9.89 1.49
CA ASP A 97 8.84 -11.02 2.40
C ASP A 97 9.82 -12.06 1.79
N HIS A 98 10.09 -12.00 0.48
CA HIS A 98 10.95 -12.94 -0.26
C HIS A 98 12.29 -12.34 -0.72
N ALA A 99 12.64 -11.12 -0.31
CA ALA A 99 14.00 -10.63 -0.53
C ALA A 99 14.97 -11.58 0.20
N PRO A 100 15.87 -12.29 -0.52
CA PRO A 100 16.87 -13.09 0.15
C PRO A 100 17.69 -12.13 1.03
N ASP A 101 17.82 -12.48 2.31
CA ASP A 101 18.79 -11.87 3.22
C ASP A 101 20.07 -11.63 2.42
N ASN A 102 20.41 -10.36 2.28
CA ASN A 102 21.59 -9.89 1.59
C ASN A 102 22.76 -10.69 2.16
N GLU A 103 23.27 -11.64 1.37
CA GLU A 103 24.38 -12.50 1.73
C GLU A 103 25.50 -11.57 2.18
N SER A 104 25.71 -11.52 3.49
CA SER A 104 26.91 -10.90 4.06
C SER A 104 28.08 -11.54 3.32
N PRO A 105 29.01 -10.78 2.73
CA PRO A 105 30.17 -11.38 2.11
C PRO A 105 30.88 -12.17 3.21
N GLU A 106 30.78 -13.49 3.09
CA GLU A 106 31.40 -14.46 3.97
C GLU A 106 32.89 -14.11 3.98
N SER A 107 33.33 -13.53 5.10
CA SER A 107 34.69 -13.09 5.31
C SER A 107 35.55 -14.35 5.38
N LEU A 108 36.04 -14.79 4.22
CA LEU A 108 36.98 -15.90 4.10
C LEU A 108 38.19 -15.58 4.99
N PRO A 109 38.56 -16.43 5.96
CA PRO A 109 39.76 -16.20 6.73
C PRO A 109 40.98 -16.32 5.79
N PRO A 110 42.00 -15.45 5.92
CA PRO A 110 43.19 -15.56 5.09
C PRO A 110 43.91 -16.86 5.44
N ARG A 111 43.97 -17.80 4.48
CA ARG A 111 44.93 -18.91 4.53
C ARG A 111 46.33 -18.33 4.38
N THR A 112 47.01 -18.11 5.49
CA THR A 112 48.46 -17.89 5.47
C THR A 112 49.12 -19.22 5.10
N LEU A 113 49.75 -19.23 3.93
CA LEU A 113 50.67 -20.26 3.47
C LEU A 113 52.07 -19.71 3.74
N GLY A 114 52.83 -20.35 4.63
CA GLY A 114 54.19 -19.94 5.01
C GLY A 114 54.63 -20.54 6.32
#